data_AF-A0A8H5I7E5-F1
#
_entry.id   AF-A0A8H5I7E5-F1
#
_cell.length_a   1.000
_cell.length_b   1.000
_cell.length_c   1.000
_cell.angle_alpha   90.00
_cell.angle_beta   90.00
_cell.angle_gamma   90.00
#
_symmetry.space_group_name_H-M   'P 1'
#
loop_
_entity.id
_entity.type
_entity.pdbx_description
1 polymer ?
#
loop_
_entity_poly.entity_id
_entity_poly.type
_entity_poly.pdbx_seq_one_letter_code
_entity_poly.pdbx_strand_id
1 'polypeptide(L)'
;MQSAVSFFHLKVTQTAEDMALMCFNKPATWFLIFPLFVIQVVLVLAKPTAQHDHFSSILAQPNRTVPEYATRFAPLVWLHSEDPFRPSDILEHIRHTTPSVNEKPIPDLPKLNMDNLALLNDVSDQEVALTSNDDITTMPHWLFGSTPDETGRISNATACAVILVERDARNVDVFYFYFYSFDRGANLTQVLDPLGSLVDDTDGMHYGNHVGDWEHNMIRFRDGNPVGIYYSQHSDGSAYDWVDDALSMTDGRPLVYSAYGSHANYESEGDHVHDYILVDYCDAGVLWDPVQSAYFYHMDATTSKLSRLFLPDTPMPLESNLTSFFYYLGIWGDAQYPDDHPSQITVPVFGLKRFVSGPQGPIYKGLVRKTLFPDVGEPKPFILFFIHIPLHDLESIETNERRREEEVGTGG
;
A
#
# COMPACT_ATOMS: atom_id res chain seq x y z
N MET A 1 48.63 45.52 -35.07
CA MET A 1 48.98 44.45 -36.03
C MET A 1 47.68 43.76 -36.38
N GLN A 2 47.02 44.22 -37.45
CA GLN A 2 47.14 43.66 -38.81
C GLN A 2 46.59 42.22 -38.84
N SER A 3 45.37 42.02 -39.34
CA SER A 3 45.04 41.81 -40.78
C SER A 3 44.84 40.30 -40.99
N ALA A 4 43.95 39.76 -41.83
CA ALA A 4 43.17 40.26 -42.97
C ALA A 4 42.07 39.17 -43.25
N VAL A 5 40.82 39.48 -43.64
CA VAL A 5 40.33 39.80 -45.01
C VAL A 5 40.40 38.54 -45.92
N SER A 6 39.40 38.05 -46.67
CA SER A 6 38.04 38.49 -47.02
C SER A 6 37.41 37.54 -48.07
N PHE A 7 36.08 37.69 -48.27
CA PHE A 7 35.30 37.66 -49.54
C PHE A 7 35.28 36.35 -50.37
N PHE A 8 34.24 35.93 -51.13
CA PHE A 8 33.07 36.48 -51.85
C PHE A 8 32.19 35.21 -52.15
N HIS A 9 30.87 35.17 -52.42
CA HIS A 9 30.12 35.82 -53.50
C HIS A 9 28.62 35.48 -53.38
N LEU A 10 27.79 36.48 -53.67
CA LEU A 10 26.34 36.42 -53.86
C LEU A 10 26.01 35.71 -55.19
N LYS A 11 24.95 34.90 -55.26
CA LYS A 11 24.24 34.66 -56.53
C LYS A 11 22.73 34.51 -56.30
N VAL A 12 22.04 35.56 -56.74
CA VAL A 12 20.61 35.63 -57.01
C VAL A 12 20.36 34.93 -58.36
N THR A 13 19.38 34.02 -58.42
CA THR A 13 18.74 33.65 -59.69
C THR A 13 17.24 33.45 -59.46
N GLN A 14 16.55 34.52 -59.83
CA GLN A 14 15.17 34.63 -60.29
C GLN A 14 15.01 33.74 -61.53
N THR A 15 13.93 32.95 -61.64
CA THR A 15 13.29 32.46 -62.89
C THR A 15 12.16 31.47 -62.55
N ALA A 16 10.96 32.01 -62.33
CA ALA A 16 9.70 31.29 -62.50
C ALA A 16 8.60 32.28 -62.89
N GLU A 17 8.92 33.19 -63.81
CA GLU A 17 7.95 33.97 -64.56
C GLU A 17 8.25 33.68 -66.04
N ASP A 18 7.40 32.87 -66.64
CA ASP A 18 7.09 32.75 -68.07
C ASP A 18 6.74 31.30 -68.36
N MET A 19 5.43 30.98 -68.30
CA MET A 19 4.73 29.98 -69.11
C MET A 19 3.35 29.67 -68.50
N ALA A 20 2.41 30.62 -68.57
CA ALA A 20 0.97 30.34 -68.72
C ALA A 20 0.16 31.64 -68.77
N LEU A 21 0.33 32.43 -69.84
CA LEU A 21 -0.70 33.36 -70.26
C LEU A 21 -1.25 32.85 -71.59
N MET A 22 -2.40 32.16 -71.56
CA MET A 22 -3.35 32.18 -72.68
C MET A 22 -4.72 31.62 -72.25
N CYS A 23 -5.69 32.54 -72.26
CA CYS A 23 -7.09 32.35 -72.60
C CYS A 23 -7.90 31.32 -71.78
N PHE A 24 -8.75 31.79 -70.86
CA PHE A 24 -10.19 31.54 -70.97
C PHE A 24 -11.01 32.59 -70.19
N ASN A 25 -12.01 33.08 -70.89
CA ASN A 25 -12.92 34.16 -70.55
C ASN A 25 -14.13 33.57 -69.79
N LYS A 26 -14.44 34.01 -68.55
CA LYS A 26 -15.79 34.03 -67.94
C LYS A 26 -15.77 34.55 -66.48
N PRO A 27 -16.72 35.41 -66.05
CA PRO A 27 -16.77 35.98 -64.71
C PRO A 27 -17.75 35.20 -63.83
N ALA A 28 -17.27 34.51 -62.79
CA ALA A 28 -18.07 34.18 -61.60
C ALA A 28 -17.27 33.24 -60.68
N THR A 29 -16.51 33.79 -59.74
CA THR A 29 -16.14 33.13 -58.46
C THR A 29 -15.30 34.11 -57.63
N TRP A 30 -15.94 35.11 -57.03
CA TRP A 30 -15.31 36.01 -56.05
C TRP A 30 -16.03 36.00 -54.69
N PHE A 31 -16.81 34.95 -54.39
CA PHE A 31 -17.59 34.85 -53.15
C PHE A 31 -17.24 33.65 -52.24
N LEU A 32 -16.14 32.92 -52.50
CA LEU A 32 -15.79 31.76 -51.67
C LEU A 32 -14.34 31.72 -51.17
N ILE A 33 -13.51 32.73 -51.44
CA ILE A 33 -12.09 32.72 -51.04
C ILE A 33 -11.81 33.59 -49.80
N PHE A 34 -12.73 34.47 -49.40
CA PHE A 34 -12.56 35.29 -48.19
C PHE A 34 -12.91 34.62 -46.84
N PRO A 35 -13.76 33.57 -46.71
CA PRO A 35 -14.00 32.96 -45.41
C PRO A 35 -12.94 31.93 -44.98
N LEU A 36 -12.14 31.39 -45.91
CA LEU A 36 -11.14 30.36 -45.61
C LEU A 36 -9.84 30.93 -45.00
N PHE A 37 -9.49 32.18 -45.30
CA PHE A 37 -8.30 32.83 -44.73
C PHE A 37 -8.51 33.31 -43.28
N VAL A 38 -9.76 33.63 -42.90
CA VAL A 38 -10.06 34.05 -41.52
C VAL A 38 -10.04 32.86 -40.55
N ILE A 39 -10.42 31.65 -41.01
CA ILE A 39 -10.37 30.44 -40.19
C ILE A 39 -8.93 29.97 -39.94
N GLN A 40 -8.02 30.15 -40.91
CA GLN A 40 -6.61 29.79 -40.74
C GLN A 40 -5.83 30.76 -39.85
N VAL A 41 -6.22 32.03 -39.76
CA VAL A 41 -5.57 33.00 -38.86
C VAL A 41 -6.03 32.86 -37.41
N VAL A 42 -7.28 32.42 -37.16
CA VAL A 42 -7.77 32.15 -35.80
C VAL A 42 -7.18 30.85 -35.22
N LEU A 43 -6.85 29.86 -36.06
CA LEU A 43 -6.22 28.61 -35.62
C LEU A 43 -4.70 28.70 -35.37
N VAL A 44 -4.03 29.77 -35.80
CA VAL A 44 -2.58 29.97 -35.61
C VAL A 44 -2.25 30.91 -34.43
N LEU A 45 -3.26 31.58 -33.86
CA LEU A 45 -3.10 32.42 -32.65
C LEU A 45 -3.59 31.77 -31.36
N ALA A 46 -4.25 30.61 -31.43
CA ALA A 46 -4.41 29.74 -30.28
C ALA A 46 -3.23 28.76 -30.20
N LYS A 47 -2.03 29.27 -29.88
CA LYS A 47 -1.08 28.40 -29.19
C LYS A 47 -1.81 27.94 -27.93
N PRO A 48 -1.90 26.63 -27.64
CA PRO A 48 -2.25 26.24 -26.29
C PRO A 48 -1.15 26.85 -25.45
N THR A 49 -1.48 27.89 -24.69
CA THR A 49 -0.66 28.26 -23.55
C THR A 49 -0.60 26.96 -22.77
N ALA A 50 0.54 26.29 -22.79
CA ALA A 50 0.82 25.30 -21.78
C ALA A 50 0.68 26.08 -20.48
N GLN A 51 -0.49 25.99 -19.87
CA GLN A 51 -0.70 26.40 -18.51
C GLN A 51 0.27 25.49 -17.77
N HIS A 52 1.45 26.02 -17.48
CA HIS A 52 2.28 25.48 -16.43
C HIS A 52 1.44 25.69 -15.18
N ASP A 53 0.48 24.79 -14.95
CA ASP A 53 -0.07 24.57 -13.64
C ASP A 53 1.16 24.26 -12.80
N HIS A 54 1.61 25.27 -12.07
CA HIS A 54 2.52 25.09 -10.97
C HIS A 54 1.75 24.20 -10.00
N PHE A 55 1.92 22.88 -10.14
CA PHE A 55 1.45 21.92 -9.17
C PHE A 55 2.09 22.31 -7.85
N SER A 56 1.28 22.99 -7.06
CA SER A 56 1.65 23.45 -5.74
C SER A 56 1.53 22.24 -4.84
N SER A 57 2.53 22.04 -3.96
CA SER A 57 2.50 20.95 -2.98
C SER A 57 1.12 20.87 -2.31
N ILE A 58 0.68 19.67 -1.93
CA ILE A 58 -0.55 19.46 -1.16
C ILE A 58 -0.59 20.39 0.06
N LEU A 59 0.56 20.67 0.68
CA LEU A 59 0.69 21.58 1.82
C LEU A 59 0.58 23.07 1.48
N ALA A 60 0.63 23.46 0.20
CA ALA A 60 0.44 24.85 -0.23
C ALA A 60 -1.01 25.31 -0.08
N GLN A 61 -1.96 24.38 0.05
CA GLN A 61 -3.35 24.73 0.34
C GLN A 61 -3.49 25.19 1.79
N PRO A 62 -4.10 26.36 2.06
CA PRO A 62 -4.16 26.95 3.41
C PRO A 62 -4.89 26.06 4.42
N ASN A 63 -5.80 25.20 3.96
CA ASN A 63 -6.61 24.33 4.80
C ASN A 63 -6.03 22.92 4.97
N ARG A 64 -4.86 22.61 4.38
CA ARG A 64 -4.24 21.27 4.40
C ARG A 64 -5.25 20.15 4.06
N THR A 65 -6.03 20.38 3.01
CA THR A 65 -7.11 19.49 2.63
C THR A 65 -6.57 18.24 1.94
N VAL A 66 -7.15 17.09 2.23
CA VAL A 66 -6.88 15.84 1.51
C VAL A 66 -7.32 16.00 0.05
N PRO A 67 -6.44 15.74 -0.95
CA PRO A 67 -6.84 15.72 -2.35
C PRO A 67 -7.94 14.70 -2.63
N GLU A 68 -8.95 15.07 -3.42
CA GLU A 68 -10.12 14.22 -3.70
C GLU A 68 -9.74 12.84 -4.26
N TYR A 69 -8.73 12.76 -5.12
CA TYR A 69 -8.31 11.48 -5.72
C TYR A 69 -7.87 10.45 -4.67
N ALA A 70 -7.35 10.89 -3.52
CA ALA A 70 -6.86 9.99 -2.47
C ALA A 70 -8.00 9.27 -1.75
N THR A 71 -9.21 9.83 -1.72
CA THR A 71 -10.39 9.16 -1.16
C THR A 71 -11.26 8.54 -2.25
N ARG A 72 -11.39 9.19 -3.41
CA ARG A 72 -12.21 8.73 -4.53
C ARG A 72 -11.78 7.38 -5.10
N PHE A 73 -10.47 7.15 -5.22
CA PHE A 73 -9.90 5.92 -5.78
C PHE A 73 -9.38 4.97 -4.70
N ALA A 74 -9.66 5.25 -3.41
CA ALA A 74 -9.19 4.44 -2.31
C ALA A 74 -9.65 2.99 -2.43
N PRO A 75 -8.85 2.00 -2.00
CA PRO A 75 -9.27 0.61 -2.03
C PRO A 75 -10.53 0.37 -1.19
N LEU A 76 -11.29 -0.66 -1.58
CA LEU A 76 -12.36 -1.26 -0.79
C LEU A 76 -11.90 -2.65 -0.38
N VAL A 77 -11.99 -2.99 0.90
CA VAL A 77 -11.41 -4.22 1.44
C VAL A 77 -12.52 -5.19 1.82
N TRP A 78 -12.60 -6.33 1.16
CA TRP A 78 -13.34 -7.49 1.64
C TRP A 78 -12.55 -8.14 2.76
N LEU A 79 -13.14 -8.12 3.95
CA LEU A 79 -12.64 -8.88 5.10
C LEU A 79 -13.20 -10.29 5.04
N HIS A 80 -12.35 -11.31 5.21
CA HIS A 80 -12.77 -12.70 5.14
C HIS A 80 -13.99 -12.98 6.05
N SER A 81 -14.97 -13.72 5.55
CA SER A 81 -16.29 -13.88 6.18
C SER A 81 -16.20 -14.47 7.59
N GLU A 82 -15.29 -15.42 7.79
CA GLU A 82 -15.10 -16.11 9.07
C GLU A 82 -14.06 -15.47 10.00
N ASP A 83 -13.35 -14.41 9.58
CA ASP A 83 -12.28 -13.84 10.39
C ASP A 83 -12.82 -13.16 11.65
N PRO A 84 -12.44 -13.58 12.87
CA PRO A 84 -12.84 -12.84 14.06
C PRO A 84 -11.98 -11.58 14.28
N PHE A 85 -10.80 -11.47 13.66
CA PHE A 85 -9.88 -10.34 13.84
C PHE A 85 -10.18 -9.27 12.80
N ARG A 86 -10.82 -8.19 13.24
CA ARG A 86 -11.27 -7.10 12.38
C ARG A 86 -10.34 -5.88 12.51
N PRO A 87 -10.42 -4.91 11.58
CA PRO A 87 -9.66 -3.67 11.69
C PRO A 87 -9.87 -3.01 13.05
N SER A 88 -8.78 -2.58 13.66
CA SER A 88 -8.71 -2.20 15.08
C SER A 88 -8.32 -0.74 15.27
N ASP A 89 -8.87 -0.08 16.30
CA ASP A 89 -8.50 1.30 16.60
C ASP A 89 -7.04 1.41 17.07
N ILE A 90 -6.25 2.23 16.38
CA ILE A 90 -4.81 2.37 16.65
C ILE A 90 -4.55 2.94 18.06
N LEU A 91 -5.37 3.90 18.51
CA LEU A 91 -5.20 4.50 19.83
C LEU A 91 -5.66 3.57 20.95
N GLU A 92 -6.73 2.82 20.73
CA GLU A 92 -7.21 1.83 21.69
C GLU A 92 -6.21 0.70 21.88
N HIS A 93 -5.57 0.23 20.80
CA HIS A 93 -4.45 -0.70 20.88
C HIS A 93 -3.33 -0.17 21.80
N ILE A 94 -2.86 1.07 21.59
CA ILE A 94 -1.83 1.68 22.46
C ILE A 94 -2.27 1.66 23.93
N ARG A 95 -3.56 1.89 24.23
CA ARG A 95 -4.08 1.91 25.60
C ARG A 95 -4.15 0.53 26.26
N HIS A 96 -4.21 -0.54 25.47
CA HIS A 96 -4.18 -1.92 25.94
C HIS A 96 -2.76 -2.48 26.08
N THR A 97 -1.74 -1.63 25.93
CA THR A 97 -0.34 -2.05 26.04
C THR A 97 0.41 -1.28 27.12
N THR A 98 1.52 -1.88 27.58
CA THR A 98 2.53 -1.28 28.43
C THR A 98 3.90 -1.44 27.75
N PRO A 99 4.64 -0.34 27.51
CA PRO A 99 5.98 -0.41 26.95
C PRO A 99 6.91 -1.27 27.80
N SER A 100 7.56 -2.25 27.18
CA SER A 100 8.46 -3.18 27.86
C SER A 100 9.75 -3.43 27.06
N VAL A 101 10.80 -3.84 27.77
CA VAL A 101 12.06 -4.33 27.19
C VAL A 101 12.41 -5.62 27.91
N ASN A 102 12.66 -6.70 27.16
CA ASN A 102 12.87 -8.05 27.72
C ASN A 102 11.79 -8.43 28.75
N GLU A 103 10.51 -8.24 28.37
CA GLU A 103 9.31 -8.54 29.19
C GLU A 103 9.21 -7.74 30.49
N LYS A 104 10.02 -6.70 30.67
CA LYS A 104 9.99 -5.84 31.85
C LYS A 104 9.40 -4.48 31.50
N PRO A 105 8.28 -4.08 32.14
CA PRO A 105 7.69 -2.77 31.95
C PRO A 105 8.70 -1.64 32.22
N ILE A 106 8.67 -0.61 31.38
CA ILE A 106 9.44 0.62 31.58
C ILE A 106 8.64 1.53 32.53
N PRO A 107 9.18 1.88 33.72
CA PRO A 107 8.46 2.70 34.70
C PRO A 107 8.44 4.19 34.30
N ASP A 108 7.60 4.96 34.99
CA ASP A 108 7.60 6.43 34.98
C ASP A 108 7.36 7.10 33.62
N LEU A 109 6.67 6.41 32.71
CA LEU A 109 6.26 6.97 31.41
C LEU A 109 4.96 7.78 31.53
N PRO A 110 4.80 8.84 30.71
CA PRO A 110 3.51 9.53 30.60
C PRO A 110 2.47 8.60 29.97
N LYS A 111 1.18 8.96 30.10
CA LYS A 111 0.13 8.27 29.34
C LYS A 111 0.41 8.41 27.84
N LEU A 112 0.62 7.28 27.18
CA LEU A 112 0.95 7.24 25.76
C LEU A 112 -0.28 7.38 24.88
N ASN A 113 -0.07 7.96 23.70
CA ASN A 113 -1.05 8.16 22.65
C ASN A 113 -0.35 8.46 21.32
N MET A 114 -1.13 8.72 20.27
CA MET A 114 -0.67 9.02 18.92
C MET A 114 0.16 10.31 18.78
N ASP A 115 0.24 11.19 19.79
CA ASP A 115 1.04 12.43 19.80
C ASP A 115 2.38 12.29 20.53
N ASN A 116 2.59 11.25 21.34
CA ASN A 116 3.80 11.11 22.14
C ASN A 116 4.44 9.71 22.13
N LEU A 117 3.92 8.76 21.34
CA LEU A 117 4.44 7.38 21.27
C LEU A 117 5.95 7.30 20.95
N ALA A 118 6.45 8.16 20.07
CA ALA A 118 7.86 8.19 19.67
C ALA A 118 8.83 8.61 20.78
N LEU A 119 8.34 9.10 21.93
CA LEU A 119 9.18 9.26 23.13
C LEU A 119 9.86 7.95 23.51
N LEU A 120 9.24 6.80 23.21
CA LEU A 120 9.78 5.48 23.48
C LEU A 120 11.08 5.17 22.73
N ASN A 121 11.41 5.93 21.69
CA ASN A 121 12.67 5.73 20.97
C ASN A 121 13.90 6.13 21.81
N ASP A 122 13.71 6.97 22.83
CA ASP A 122 14.80 7.56 23.61
C ASP A 122 14.90 6.98 25.04
N VAL A 123 14.04 6.03 25.41
CA VAL A 123 13.97 5.49 26.79
C VAL A 123 14.81 4.22 26.99
N SER A 124 15.30 3.61 25.90
CA SER A 124 16.06 2.36 25.92
C SER A 124 16.96 2.26 24.69
N ASP A 125 18.15 1.67 24.84
CA ASP A 125 19.03 1.31 23.71
C ASP A 125 18.58 0.01 23.01
N GLN A 126 17.62 -0.71 23.59
CA GLN A 126 16.99 -1.92 23.03
C GLN A 126 15.61 -1.61 22.48
N GLU A 127 15.13 -2.42 21.54
CA GLU A 127 13.77 -2.33 21.00
C GLU A 127 12.73 -2.38 22.13
N VAL A 128 11.90 -1.34 22.19
CA VAL A 128 10.79 -1.24 23.13
C VAL A 128 9.57 -1.88 22.47
N ALA A 129 8.89 -2.77 23.17
CA ALA A 129 7.68 -3.44 22.70
C ALA A 129 6.42 -2.85 23.36
N LEU A 130 5.34 -2.68 22.60
CA LEU A 130 4.01 -2.37 23.13
C LEU A 130 3.34 -3.65 23.64
N THR A 131 3.83 -4.17 24.76
CA THR A 131 3.39 -5.45 25.33
C THR A 131 1.96 -5.38 25.84
N SER A 132 1.13 -6.35 25.50
CA SER A 132 -0.24 -6.53 25.95
C SER A 132 -0.34 -6.45 27.49
N ASN A 133 -1.33 -5.71 27.98
CA ASN A 133 -1.69 -5.69 29.39
C ASN A 133 -2.45 -6.94 29.85
N ASP A 134 -2.99 -7.69 28.90
CA ASP A 134 -3.86 -8.84 29.09
C ASP A 134 -3.18 -10.13 28.61
N ASP A 135 -3.56 -11.28 29.19
CA ASP A 135 -3.14 -12.59 28.67
C ASP A 135 -3.81 -12.84 27.31
N ILE A 136 -3.03 -12.71 26.24
CA ILE A 136 -3.53 -12.86 24.87
C ILE A 136 -4.05 -14.26 24.58
N THR A 137 -3.63 -15.29 25.33
CA THR A 137 -4.13 -16.65 25.15
C THR A 137 -5.61 -16.80 25.56
N THR A 138 -6.13 -15.82 26.31
CA THR A 138 -7.55 -15.72 26.65
C THR A 138 -8.38 -14.95 25.61
N MET A 139 -7.73 -14.42 24.58
CA MET A 139 -8.35 -13.63 23.49
C MET A 139 -9.19 -12.46 24.02
N PRO A 140 -8.57 -11.49 24.70
CA PRO A 140 -9.27 -10.31 25.21
C PRO A 140 -9.94 -9.54 24.08
N HIS A 141 -11.12 -8.97 24.38
CA HIS A 141 -12.04 -8.48 23.35
C HIS A 141 -11.44 -7.43 22.39
N TRP A 142 -10.47 -6.64 22.86
CA TRP A 142 -9.84 -5.58 22.06
C TRP A 142 -8.99 -6.11 20.89
N LEU A 143 -8.61 -7.39 20.91
CA LEU A 143 -7.90 -8.05 19.80
C LEU A 143 -8.81 -8.27 18.58
N PHE A 144 -10.13 -8.37 18.75
CA PHE A 144 -11.06 -8.66 17.66
C PHE A 144 -11.43 -7.44 16.80
N GLY A 145 -11.02 -6.22 17.20
CA GLY A 145 -11.31 -5.00 16.47
C GLY A 145 -12.80 -4.68 16.34
N SER A 146 -13.17 -4.00 15.25
CA SER A 146 -14.54 -3.55 14.98
C SER A 146 -15.01 -4.01 13.60
N THR A 147 -16.21 -4.58 13.54
CA THR A 147 -16.85 -4.94 12.27
C THR A 147 -17.43 -3.69 11.57
N PRO A 148 -17.18 -3.50 10.26
CA PRO A 148 -17.85 -2.47 9.47
C PRO A 148 -19.37 -2.64 9.45
N ASP A 149 -20.10 -1.54 9.33
CA ASP A 149 -21.54 -1.54 9.07
C ASP A 149 -21.87 -1.82 7.59
N GLU A 150 -23.16 -1.85 7.24
CA GLU A 150 -23.63 -2.11 5.86
C GLU A 150 -23.12 -1.10 4.83
N THR A 151 -22.62 0.06 5.26
CA THR A 151 -22.02 1.09 4.39
C THR A 151 -20.51 0.94 4.25
N GLY A 152 -19.94 -0.11 4.88
CA GLY A 152 -18.51 -0.35 4.98
C GLY A 152 -17.81 0.54 6.01
N ARG A 153 -18.56 1.25 6.87
CA ARG A 153 -17.97 2.18 7.84
C ARG A 153 -17.73 1.53 9.18
N ILE A 154 -16.59 1.82 9.79
CA ILE A 154 -16.35 1.60 11.22
C ILE A 154 -16.54 2.93 11.94
N SER A 155 -17.61 3.06 12.73
CA SER A 155 -18.02 4.35 13.32
C SER A 155 -17.36 4.68 14.67
N ASN A 156 -16.86 3.67 15.38
CA ASN A 156 -16.33 3.78 16.73
C ASN A 156 -14.82 3.49 16.84
N ALA A 157 -14.13 3.35 15.71
CA ALA A 157 -12.70 3.08 15.65
C ALA A 157 -12.07 3.73 14.41
N THR A 158 -10.80 4.12 14.52
CA THR A 158 -9.96 4.59 13.40
C THR A 158 -8.85 3.58 13.17
N ALA A 159 -9.11 2.63 12.27
CA ALA A 159 -8.20 1.53 11.94
C ALA A 159 -7.33 1.81 10.70
N CYS A 160 -7.51 2.97 10.06
CA CYS A 160 -6.80 3.33 8.84
C CYS A 160 -5.98 4.62 9.01
N ALA A 161 -4.76 4.59 8.49
CA ALA A 161 -3.92 5.77 8.30
C ALA A 161 -3.55 5.91 6.81
N VAL A 162 -3.95 7.02 6.20
CA VAL A 162 -3.64 7.35 4.81
C VAL A 162 -2.48 8.32 4.76
N ILE A 163 -1.38 7.93 4.12
CA ILE A 163 -0.15 8.73 4.01
C ILE A 163 0.13 9.03 2.54
N LEU A 164 0.09 10.31 2.18
CA LEU A 164 0.40 10.83 0.85
C LEU A 164 1.86 11.26 0.78
N VAL A 165 2.59 10.75 -0.20
CA VAL A 165 4.02 11.02 -0.42
C VAL A 165 4.21 11.68 -1.78
N GLU A 166 4.51 12.98 -1.79
CA GLU A 166 4.83 13.71 -3.02
C GLU A 166 6.24 13.36 -3.48
N ARG A 167 6.35 12.58 -4.56
CA ARG A 167 7.65 12.17 -5.13
C ARG A 167 8.25 13.28 -6.00
N ASP A 168 7.39 13.89 -6.81
CA ASP A 168 7.70 15.03 -7.65
C ASP A 168 6.42 15.83 -7.93
N ALA A 169 6.52 16.84 -8.81
CA ALA A 169 5.41 17.74 -9.12
C ALA A 169 4.16 17.04 -9.69
N ARG A 170 4.28 15.82 -10.21
CA ARG A 170 3.20 15.10 -10.88
C ARG A 170 2.86 13.77 -10.22
N ASN A 171 3.82 13.13 -9.56
CA ASN A 171 3.65 11.80 -8.99
C ASN A 171 3.48 11.84 -7.47
N VAL A 172 2.39 11.24 -6.99
CA VAL A 172 2.08 11.09 -5.57
C VAL A 172 1.79 9.62 -5.30
N ASP A 173 2.47 9.04 -4.32
CA ASP A 173 2.15 7.71 -3.81
C ASP A 173 1.24 7.86 -2.60
N VAL A 174 0.10 7.17 -2.58
CA VAL A 174 -0.85 7.19 -1.47
C VAL A 174 -0.88 5.81 -0.85
N PHE A 175 -0.45 5.72 0.40
CA PHE A 175 -0.46 4.50 1.19
C PHE A 175 -1.72 4.47 2.05
N TYR A 176 -2.43 3.35 2.02
CA TYR A 176 -3.60 3.07 2.83
C TYR A 176 -3.20 1.99 3.83
N PHE A 177 -2.76 2.39 5.02
CA PHE A 177 -2.39 1.47 6.08
C PHE A 177 -3.64 0.99 6.82
N TYR A 178 -3.69 -0.32 7.08
CA TYR A 178 -4.73 -1.02 7.82
C TYR A 178 -4.10 -1.58 9.09
N PHE A 179 -4.75 -1.35 10.21
CA PHE A 179 -4.25 -1.80 11.50
C PHE A 179 -5.15 -2.87 12.11
N TYR A 180 -4.54 -3.96 12.57
CA TYR A 180 -5.21 -5.01 13.32
C TYR A 180 -4.52 -5.16 14.68
N SER A 181 -5.29 -5.37 15.75
CA SER A 181 -4.72 -5.55 17.09
C SER A 181 -4.10 -6.93 17.28
N PHE A 182 -4.42 -7.88 16.41
CA PHE A 182 -3.91 -9.24 16.46
C PHE A 182 -3.84 -9.80 15.05
N ASP A 183 -2.72 -10.41 14.73
CA ASP A 183 -2.55 -11.30 13.59
C ASP A 183 -2.58 -12.74 14.09
N ARG A 184 -3.40 -13.54 13.44
CA ARG A 184 -3.44 -14.98 13.67
C ARG A 184 -2.78 -15.67 12.48
N GLY A 185 -1.52 -16.01 12.66
CA GLY A 185 -0.75 -16.71 11.63
C GLY A 185 -1.27 -18.11 11.28
N ALA A 186 -0.58 -18.77 10.36
CA ALA A 186 -1.06 -19.98 9.70
C ALA A 186 -1.35 -21.14 10.68
N ASN A 187 -2.48 -21.82 10.46
CA ASN A 187 -2.72 -23.16 10.98
C ASN A 187 -1.96 -24.20 10.13
N LEU A 188 -1.66 -25.38 10.68
CA LEU A 188 -1.00 -26.45 9.93
C LEU A 188 -1.82 -26.98 8.74
N THR A 189 -3.15 -26.79 8.72
CA THR A 189 -4.01 -27.03 7.55
C THR A 189 -3.81 -26.02 6.43
N GLN A 190 -3.11 -24.92 6.68
CA GLN A 190 -2.71 -23.93 5.67
C GLN A 190 -1.33 -24.23 5.09
N VAL A 191 -0.83 -25.46 5.23
CA VAL A 191 0.45 -25.91 4.66
C VAL A 191 0.18 -26.91 3.54
N LEU A 192 0.76 -26.68 2.37
CA LEU A 192 0.64 -27.59 1.23
C LEU A 192 1.22 -28.99 1.52
N ASP A 193 0.64 -30.00 0.86
CA ASP A 193 1.18 -31.35 0.84
C ASP A 193 2.53 -31.41 0.11
N PRO A 194 3.45 -32.33 0.50
CA PRO A 194 3.29 -33.35 1.55
C PRO A 194 3.60 -32.84 2.96
N LEU A 195 4.04 -31.59 3.13
CA LEU A 195 4.52 -31.08 4.42
C LEU A 195 3.39 -30.94 5.44
N GLY A 196 2.18 -30.56 5.01
CA GLY A 196 0.97 -30.57 5.86
C GLY A 196 0.73 -31.95 6.48
N SER A 197 0.94 -33.04 5.73
CA SER A 197 0.77 -34.41 6.22
C SER A 197 1.83 -34.88 7.24
N LEU A 198 2.92 -34.12 7.42
CA LEU A 198 4.01 -34.46 8.36
C LEU A 198 3.81 -33.86 9.76
N VAL A 199 2.76 -33.05 9.96
CA VAL A 199 2.49 -32.39 11.24
C VAL A 199 1.08 -32.72 11.69
N ASP A 200 0.92 -33.03 12.97
CA ASP A 200 -0.36 -33.39 13.57
C ASP A 200 -1.12 -32.10 13.95
N ASP A 201 -2.23 -31.79 13.27
CA ASP A 201 -3.12 -30.66 13.56
C ASP A 201 -4.15 -31.01 14.65
N THR A 202 -3.73 -31.63 15.74
CA THR A 202 -4.68 -32.16 16.74
C THR A 202 -5.43 -31.10 17.54
N ASP A 203 -4.96 -29.84 17.52
CA ASP A 203 -5.46 -28.79 18.42
C ASP A 203 -5.95 -27.51 17.71
N GLY A 204 -5.94 -27.45 16.36
CA GLY A 204 -6.31 -26.23 15.62
C GLY A 204 -5.37 -25.06 15.91
N MET A 205 -4.09 -25.36 16.16
CA MET A 205 -3.10 -24.38 16.61
C MET A 205 -2.62 -23.50 15.46
N HIS A 206 -2.50 -22.20 15.72
CA HIS A 206 -1.95 -21.23 14.78
C HIS A 206 -0.51 -20.88 15.16
N TYR A 207 0.35 -20.68 14.17
CA TYR A 207 1.77 -20.35 14.33
C TYR A 207 2.09 -19.02 13.67
N GLY A 208 3.01 -18.26 14.27
CA GLY A 208 3.33 -16.90 13.85
C GLY A 208 2.34 -15.86 14.37
N ASN A 209 1.52 -16.18 15.39
CA ASN A 209 0.61 -15.17 15.95
C ASN A 209 1.40 -14.00 16.54
N HIS A 210 0.90 -12.78 16.35
CA HIS A 210 1.46 -11.61 17.00
C HIS A 210 0.38 -10.59 17.36
N VAL A 211 0.62 -9.88 18.46
CA VAL A 211 -0.16 -8.69 18.81
C VAL A 211 0.28 -7.58 17.89
N GLY A 212 -0.68 -6.80 17.39
CA GLY A 212 -0.47 -5.67 16.47
C GLY A 212 -0.07 -6.12 15.08
N ASP A 213 -0.63 -5.48 14.07
CA ASP A 213 -0.30 -5.76 12.67
C ASP A 213 -0.57 -4.55 11.77
N TRP A 214 0.31 -4.35 10.78
CA TRP A 214 0.29 -3.24 9.83
C TRP A 214 0.37 -3.76 8.39
N GLU A 215 -0.78 -3.75 7.74
CA GLU A 215 -0.96 -4.08 6.34
C GLU A 215 -1.21 -2.82 5.51
N HIS A 216 -0.98 -2.86 4.19
CA HIS A 216 -1.27 -1.70 3.34
C HIS A 216 -1.44 -2.00 1.84
N ASN A 217 -2.25 -1.16 1.21
CA ASN A 217 -2.14 -0.92 -0.22
C ASN A 217 -1.39 0.39 -0.50
N MET A 218 -0.73 0.48 -1.66
CA MET A 218 -0.22 1.75 -2.19
C MET A 218 -0.76 1.98 -3.59
N ILE A 219 -1.35 3.15 -3.84
CA ILE A 219 -1.74 3.59 -5.18
C ILE A 219 -0.83 4.72 -5.62
N ARG A 220 -0.23 4.57 -6.80
CA ARG A 220 0.52 5.66 -7.43
C ARG A 220 -0.41 6.48 -8.30
N PHE A 221 -0.35 7.80 -8.14
CA PHE A 221 -1.07 8.77 -8.95
C PHE A 221 -0.10 9.59 -9.80
N ARG A 222 -0.54 9.92 -11.01
CA ARG A 222 0.09 10.89 -11.90
C ARG A 222 -0.93 11.95 -12.29
N ASP A 223 -0.66 13.20 -11.95
CA ASP A 223 -1.56 14.33 -12.16
C ASP A 223 -2.98 14.06 -11.61
N GLY A 224 -3.06 13.39 -10.45
CA GLY A 224 -4.32 13.00 -9.80
C GLY A 224 -5.03 11.79 -10.41
N ASN A 225 -4.49 11.17 -11.46
CA ASN A 225 -5.03 9.94 -12.04
C ASN A 225 -4.25 8.72 -11.52
N PRO A 226 -4.90 7.65 -11.07
CA PRO A 226 -4.20 6.45 -10.62
C PRO A 226 -3.52 5.75 -11.82
N VAL A 227 -2.31 5.24 -11.61
CA VAL A 227 -1.51 4.56 -12.65
C VAL A 227 -1.12 3.14 -12.28
N GLY A 228 -1.18 2.78 -10.99
CA GLY A 228 -0.96 1.40 -10.53
C GLY A 228 -1.15 1.27 -9.04
N ILE A 229 -1.26 0.03 -8.57
CA ILE A 229 -1.53 -0.34 -7.19
C ILE A 229 -0.58 -1.46 -6.72
N TYR A 230 -0.20 -1.42 -5.46
CA TYR A 230 0.52 -2.46 -4.72
C TYR A 230 -0.37 -3.04 -3.61
N TYR A 231 -0.29 -4.34 -3.41
CA TYR A 231 -0.95 -5.10 -2.35
C TYR A 231 0.14 -5.72 -1.45
N SER A 232 0.16 -5.41 -0.15
CA SER A 232 1.09 -6.05 0.79
C SER A 232 0.69 -7.48 1.09
N GLN A 233 1.68 -8.37 1.08
CA GLN A 233 1.52 -9.80 1.39
C GLN A 233 2.70 -10.22 2.26
N HIS A 234 2.49 -10.27 3.58
CA HIS A 234 3.53 -10.61 4.54
C HIS A 234 4.77 -9.70 4.41
N SER A 235 5.93 -10.27 4.05
CA SER A 235 7.19 -9.53 3.83
C SER A 235 7.40 -9.04 2.39
N ASP A 236 6.42 -9.27 1.50
CA ASP A 236 6.48 -8.93 0.07
C ASP A 236 5.11 -8.36 -0.41
N GLY A 237 4.78 -8.54 -1.68
CA GLY A 237 3.49 -8.18 -2.23
C GLY A 237 3.38 -8.40 -3.72
N SER A 238 2.26 -7.93 -4.26
CA SER A 238 1.97 -7.95 -5.70
C SER A 238 1.60 -6.56 -6.18
N ALA A 239 1.91 -6.24 -7.44
CA ALA A 239 1.62 -4.93 -8.01
C ALA A 239 1.11 -5.01 -9.44
N TYR A 240 0.19 -4.12 -9.76
CA TYR A 240 -0.55 -4.13 -11.02
C TYR A 240 -0.63 -2.71 -11.60
N ASP A 241 -0.58 -2.63 -12.93
CA ASP A 241 -0.95 -1.40 -13.63
C ASP A 241 -2.45 -1.14 -13.42
N TRP A 242 -2.87 0.13 -13.38
CA TRP A 242 -4.26 0.47 -13.02
C TRP A 242 -5.32 -0.08 -13.99
N VAL A 243 -4.91 -0.41 -15.21
CA VAL A 243 -5.77 -0.94 -16.28
C VAL A 243 -5.58 -2.45 -16.48
N ASP A 244 -4.91 -3.12 -15.54
CA ASP A 244 -4.70 -4.58 -15.60
C ASP A 244 -6.04 -5.31 -15.42
N ASP A 245 -6.29 -6.31 -16.28
CA ASP A 245 -7.53 -7.09 -16.29
C ASP A 245 -7.67 -8.00 -15.05
N ALA A 246 -6.58 -8.24 -14.31
CA ALA A 246 -6.60 -8.97 -13.03
C ALA A 246 -7.28 -8.17 -11.91
N LEU A 247 -7.34 -6.83 -12.02
CA LEU A 247 -7.90 -5.98 -10.97
C LEU A 247 -9.43 -5.98 -11.01
N SER A 248 -10.03 -6.44 -9.91
CA SER A 248 -11.45 -6.24 -9.67
C SER A 248 -11.74 -4.81 -9.19
N MET A 249 -12.70 -4.14 -9.82
CA MET A 249 -13.02 -2.73 -9.56
C MET A 249 -14.52 -2.54 -9.31
N THR A 250 -14.87 -1.69 -8.34
CA THR A 250 -16.25 -1.23 -8.11
C THR A 250 -16.28 0.29 -8.02
N ASP A 251 -17.11 0.94 -8.83
CA ASP A 251 -17.22 2.42 -8.90
C ASP A 251 -15.88 3.15 -9.10
N GLY A 252 -14.94 2.50 -9.80
CA GLY A 252 -13.59 3.01 -10.05
C GLY A 252 -12.62 2.84 -8.87
N ARG A 253 -13.01 2.09 -7.83
CA ARG A 253 -12.17 1.74 -6.67
C ARG A 253 -11.73 0.27 -6.77
N PRO A 254 -10.47 -0.05 -6.49
CA PRO A 254 -9.99 -1.43 -6.52
C PRO A 254 -10.54 -2.21 -5.33
N LEU A 255 -10.92 -3.46 -5.57
CA LEU A 255 -11.27 -4.42 -4.53
C LEU A 255 -9.99 -5.11 -4.02
N VAL A 256 -9.92 -5.25 -2.72
CA VAL A 256 -8.85 -5.93 -1.98
C VAL A 256 -9.50 -7.04 -1.18
N TYR A 257 -8.89 -8.21 -1.15
CA TYR A 257 -9.34 -9.33 -0.35
C TYR A 257 -8.30 -9.58 0.73
N SER A 258 -8.70 -9.38 1.99
CA SER A 258 -7.83 -9.56 3.16
C SER A 258 -7.94 -11.01 3.64
N ALA A 259 -6.79 -11.65 3.75
CA ALA A 259 -6.67 -13.06 4.10
C ALA A 259 -7.14 -13.36 5.53
N TYR A 260 -7.67 -14.56 5.72
CA TYR A 260 -8.12 -15.09 7.01
C TYR A 260 -6.97 -15.19 8.03
N GLY A 261 -6.99 -14.31 9.04
CA GLY A 261 -6.07 -14.29 10.17
C GLY A 261 -4.77 -13.55 9.92
N SER A 262 -4.13 -13.76 8.76
CA SER A 262 -2.85 -13.13 8.37
C SER A 262 -3.00 -11.72 7.79
N HIS A 263 -4.22 -11.36 7.41
CA HIS A 263 -4.61 -10.06 6.82
C HIS A 263 -3.88 -9.62 5.55
N ALA A 264 -3.01 -10.46 4.98
CA ALA A 264 -2.36 -10.22 3.70
C ALA A 264 -3.39 -9.87 2.62
N ASN A 265 -3.00 -8.97 1.71
CA ASN A 265 -3.91 -8.32 0.77
C ASN A 265 -3.73 -8.90 -0.63
N TYR A 266 -4.84 -9.31 -1.23
CA TYR A 266 -4.85 -9.92 -2.56
C TYR A 266 -5.84 -9.20 -3.48
N GLU A 267 -5.58 -9.24 -4.79
CA GLU A 267 -6.46 -8.66 -5.82
C GLU A 267 -7.70 -9.51 -6.12
N SER A 268 -7.73 -10.76 -5.63
CA SER A 268 -8.77 -11.73 -5.91
C SER A 268 -9.10 -12.62 -4.69
N GLU A 269 -10.32 -13.18 -4.69
CA GLU A 269 -10.72 -14.22 -3.74
C GLU A 269 -10.05 -15.57 -4.09
N GLY A 270 -10.11 -16.51 -3.14
CA GLY A 270 -9.57 -17.86 -3.28
C GLY A 270 -8.33 -18.10 -2.44
N ASP A 271 -7.59 -19.13 -2.84
CA ASP A 271 -6.44 -19.65 -2.12
C ASP A 271 -5.15 -19.08 -2.75
N HIS A 272 -4.31 -18.47 -1.92
CA HIS A 272 -3.09 -17.80 -2.36
C HIS A 272 -1.87 -18.41 -1.69
N VAL A 273 -0.97 -19.01 -2.50
CA VAL A 273 0.25 -19.63 -1.99
C VAL A 273 1.31 -18.55 -1.76
N HIS A 274 1.85 -18.49 -0.54
CA HIS A 274 2.97 -17.65 -0.16
C HIS A 274 4.06 -18.45 0.55
N ASP A 275 5.26 -17.89 0.62
CA ASP A 275 6.45 -18.54 1.22
C ASP A 275 6.63 -20.01 0.81
N TYR A 276 6.31 -20.29 -0.46
CA TYR A 276 6.36 -21.59 -1.16
C TYR A 276 5.35 -22.65 -0.71
N ILE A 277 4.87 -22.61 0.54
CA ILE A 277 4.11 -23.72 1.13
C ILE A 277 2.91 -23.29 1.95
N LEU A 278 2.78 -22.02 2.29
CA LEU A 278 1.70 -21.51 3.11
C LEU A 278 0.56 -21.01 2.23
N VAL A 279 -0.68 -21.16 2.69
CA VAL A 279 -1.88 -20.77 1.95
C VAL A 279 -2.69 -19.75 2.74
N ASP A 280 -2.89 -18.59 2.14
CA ASP A 280 -3.85 -17.59 2.59
C ASP A 280 -5.21 -17.85 1.93
N TYR A 281 -6.27 -17.74 2.73
CA TYR A 281 -7.65 -17.90 2.27
C TYR A 281 -8.35 -16.55 2.22
N CYS A 282 -8.90 -16.19 1.06
CA CYS A 282 -9.55 -14.93 0.79
C CYS A 282 -10.98 -15.15 0.29
N ASP A 283 -11.95 -14.38 0.80
CA ASP A 283 -13.33 -14.38 0.28
C ASP A 283 -13.97 -12.99 0.34
N ALA A 284 -15.13 -12.84 -0.31
CA ALA A 284 -15.94 -11.63 -0.29
C ALA A 284 -16.89 -11.59 0.92
N GLY A 285 -16.34 -11.57 2.14
CA GLY A 285 -17.10 -11.55 3.39
C GLY A 285 -17.77 -10.21 3.71
N VAL A 286 -17.13 -9.40 4.56
CA VAL A 286 -17.65 -8.09 4.98
C VAL A 286 -16.89 -6.97 4.29
N LEU A 287 -17.59 -6.11 3.55
CA LEU A 287 -16.98 -4.98 2.87
C LEU A 287 -16.62 -3.88 3.86
N TRP A 288 -15.38 -3.41 3.80
CA TRP A 288 -14.85 -2.28 4.56
C TRP A 288 -14.41 -1.18 3.61
N ASP A 289 -14.78 0.06 3.96
CA ASP A 289 -14.29 1.28 3.32
C ASP A 289 -13.35 2.03 4.29
N PRO A 290 -12.02 1.85 4.16
CA PRO A 290 -11.06 2.36 5.13
C PRO A 290 -11.09 3.89 5.26
N VAL A 291 -11.36 4.60 4.16
CA VAL A 291 -11.27 6.08 4.14
C VAL A 291 -12.49 6.78 4.75
N GLN A 292 -13.55 6.05 5.10
CA GLN A 292 -14.68 6.61 5.86
C GLN A 292 -14.33 6.86 7.34
N SER A 293 -13.27 6.23 7.86
CA SER A 293 -12.74 6.45 9.21
C SER A 293 -11.21 6.29 9.19
N ALA A 294 -10.52 7.32 8.69
CA ALA A 294 -9.07 7.33 8.57
C ALA A 294 -8.43 8.62 9.10
N TYR A 295 -7.21 8.48 9.58
CA TYR A 295 -6.30 9.61 9.73
C TYR A 295 -5.60 9.89 8.40
N PHE A 296 -5.49 11.17 8.02
CA PHE A 296 -4.86 11.56 6.76
C PHE A 296 -3.61 12.39 7.00
N TYR A 297 -2.56 12.10 6.24
CA TYR A 297 -1.27 12.75 6.38
C TYR A 297 -0.60 12.98 5.03
N HIS A 298 0.22 14.02 4.99
CA HIS A 298 1.25 14.22 3.98
C HIS A 298 2.61 13.91 4.62
N MET A 299 3.46 13.19 3.91
CA MET A 299 4.85 12.95 4.29
C MET A 299 5.78 13.64 3.29
N ASP A 300 6.69 14.46 3.80
CA ASP A 300 7.81 14.99 3.02
C ASP A 300 8.81 13.87 2.69
N ALA A 301 9.00 13.57 1.39
CA ALA A 301 9.82 12.45 0.94
C ALA A 301 11.32 12.58 1.26
N THR A 302 11.81 13.79 1.59
CA THR A 302 13.23 14.03 1.88
C THR A 302 13.52 13.94 3.38
N THR A 303 12.62 14.48 4.19
CA THR A 303 12.79 14.61 5.65
C THR A 303 11.99 13.59 6.44
N SER A 304 11.12 12.82 5.77
CA SER A 304 10.11 11.93 6.39
C SER A 304 9.17 12.66 7.35
N LYS A 305 9.04 14.00 7.21
CA LYS A 305 8.19 14.79 8.09
C LYS A 305 6.73 14.57 7.74
N LEU A 306 5.99 13.98 8.67
CA LEU A 306 4.55 13.80 8.63
C LEU A 306 3.81 15.09 9.05
N SER A 307 2.81 15.49 8.26
CA SER A 307 1.92 16.63 8.49
C SER A 307 0.48 16.18 8.32
N ARG A 308 -0.36 16.44 9.32
CA ARG A 308 -1.78 16.07 9.27
C ARG A 308 -2.54 16.83 8.18
N LEU A 309 -3.39 16.10 7.45
CA LEU A 309 -4.36 16.60 6.49
C LEU A 309 -5.78 16.42 7.02
N PHE A 310 -6.72 17.15 6.44
CA PHE A 310 -8.12 17.13 6.86
C PHE A 310 -9.05 16.95 5.67
N LEU A 311 -10.15 16.22 5.87
CA LEU A 311 -11.23 16.19 4.89
C LEU A 311 -11.85 17.59 4.75
N PRO A 312 -12.43 17.91 3.58
CA PRO A 312 -13.19 19.14 3.40
C PRO A 312 -14.19 19.36 4.54
N ASP A 313 -14.38 20.62 4.95
CA ASP A 313 -15.34 21.04 5.99
C ASP A 313 -15.07 20.52 7.41
N THR A 314 -13.89 19.94 7.69
CA THR A 314 -13.46 19.62 9.05
C THR A 314 -13.18 20.92 9.85
N PRO A 315 -13.82 21.15 11.02
CA PRO A 315 -13.57 22.35 11.82
C PRO A 315 -12.12 22.43 12.33
N MET A 316 -11.49 23.60 12.17
CA MET A 316 -10.15 23.92 12.69
C MET A 316 -10.22 24.85 13.91
N PRO A 317 -9.27 24.77 14.87
CA PRO A 317 -8.10 23.89 14.90
C PRO A 317 -8.32 22.63 15.77
N LEU A 318 -7.78 21.49 15.35
CA LEU A 318 -7.47 20.40 16.28
C LEU A 318 -6.15 20.74 16.99
N GLU A 319 -6.12 20.60 18.32
CA GLU A 319 -4.92 20.85 19.14
C GLU A 319 -3.80 19.81 18.95
N SER A 320 -4.07 18.74 18.19
CA SER A 320 -3.22 17.54 18.10
C SER A 320 -2.93 17.16 16.63
N ASN A 321 -1.66 16.80 16.39
CA ASN A 321 -1.19 16.39 15.05
C ASN A 321 -1.32 14.88 14.82
N LEU A 322 -1.37 14.08 15.89
CA LEU A 322 -1.46 12.61 15.85
C LEU A 322 -0.39 11.97 14.96
N THR A 323 0.85 12.49 14.97
CA THR A 323 1.92 12.04 14.06
C THR A 323 2.93 11.10 14.71
N SER A 324 2.91 10.96 16.04
CA SER A 324 3.98 10.27 16.78
C SER A 324 4.00 8.77 16.54
N PHE A 325 2.83 8.15 16.28
CA PHE A 325 2.73 6.73 15.94
C PHE A 325 3.61 6.34 14.75
N PHE A 326 3.73 7.21 13.76
CA PHE A 326 4.53 6.99 12.56
C PHE A 326 6.02 6.91 12.88
N TYR A 327 6.49 7.66 13.88
CA TYR A 327 7.91 7.72 14.22
C TYR A 327 8.32 6.73 15.31
N TYR A 328 7.39 5.98 15.90
CA TYR A 328 7.75 4.96 16.87
C TYR A 328 8.48 3.81 16.18
N LEU A 329 9.69 3.51 16.64
CA LEU A 329 10.62 2.58 16.00
C LEU A 329 10.59 1.16 16.58
N GLY A 330 9.82 0.95 17.64
CA GLY A 330 9.75 -0.31 18.36
C GLY A 330 8.75 -1.30 17.77
N ILE A 331 8.46 -2.33 18.57
CA ILE A 331 7.56 -3.43 18.24
C ILE A 331 6.12 -3.01 18.56
N TRP A 332 5.24 -3.05 17.57
CA TRP A 332 3.80 -2.90 17.77
C TRP A 332 3.22 -4.21 18.26
N GLY A 333 3.32 -4.45 19.56
CA GLY A 333 2.79 -5.64 20.23
C GLY A 333 3.78 -6.27 21.19
N ASP A 334 3.56 -7.54 21.50
CA ASP A 334 4.45 -8.35 22.33
C ASP A 334 5.78 -8.60 21.61
N ALA A 335 6.87 -8.69 22.38
CA ALA A 335 8.08 -9.32 21.88
C ALA A 335 7.88 -10.85 21.86
N GLN A 336 8.55 -11.54 20.93
CA GLN A 336 8.49 -13.00 20.82
C GLN A 336 8.71 -13.68 22.17
N TYR A 337 7.81 -14.58 22.52
CA TYR A 337 7.89 -15.31 23.78
C TYR A 337 9.14 -16.23 23.83
N PRO A 338 9.81 -16.33 24.99
CA PRO A 338 10.91 -17.27 25.20
C PRO A 338 10.51 -18.72 24.94
N ASP A 339 11.48 -19.55 24.58
CA ASP A 339 11.25 -20.98 24.28
C ASP A 339 10.72 -21.78 25.47
N ASP A 340 10.98 -21.31 26.70
CA ASP A 340 10.51 -21.90 27.94
C ASP A 340 9.22 -21.26 28.48
N HIS A 341 8.64 -20.28 27.75
CA HIS A 341 7.35 -19.69 28.11
C HIS A 341 6.23 -20.76 27.99
N PRO A 342 5.32 -20.90 28.97
CA PRO A 342 4.34 -21.99 29.01
C PRO A 342 3.38 -22.00 27.82
N SER A 343 3.09 -20.83 27.25
CA SER A 343 2.23 -20.69 26.07
C SER A 343 2.97 -20.82 24.75
N GLN A 344 4.32 -20.89 24.77
CA GLN A 344 5.12 -20.94 23.56
C GLN A 344 5.30 -22.38 23.10
N ILE A 345 4.92 -22.64 21.85
CA ILE A 345 5.07 -23.93 21.19
C ILE A 345 5.87 -23.70 19.92
N THR A 346 6.87 -24.53 19.68
CA THR A 346 7.67 -24.49 18.44
C THR A 346 7.45 -25.79 17.68
N VAL A 347 7.11 -25.71 16.39
CA VAL A 347 7.04 -26.90 15.53
C VAL A 347 8.45 -27.47 15.40
N PRO A 348 8.72 -28.70 15.91
CA PRO A 348 10.10 -29.19 16.03
C PRO A 348 10.85 -29.30 14.70
N VAL A 349 10.13 -29.56 13.60
CA VAL A 349 10.72 -29.78 12.26
C VAL A 349 11.04 -28.45 11.56
N PHE A 350 10.20 -27.43 11.74
CA PHE A 350 10.29 -26.17 10.99
C PHE A 350 10.78 -24.98 11.83
N GLY A 351 10.86 -25.14 13.15
CA GLY A 351 11.21 -24.04 14.06
C GLY A 351 10.13 -22.94 14.15
N LEU A 352 8.94 -23.18 13.58
CA LEU A 352 7.84 -22.22 13.59
C LEU A 352 7.31 -22.03 15.01
N LYS A 353 7.34 -20.79 15.48
CA LYS A 353 6.94 -20.39 16.82
C LYS A 353 5.47 -20.02 16.86
N ARG A 354 4.79 -20.37 17.96
CA ARG A 354 3.38 -20.01 18.15
C ARG A 354 3.18 -18.51 18.24
N PHE A 355 3.95 -17.84 19.10
CA PHE A 355 3.95 -16.38 19.25
C PHE A 355 5.28 -15.81 18.79
N VAL A 356 5.22 -14.81 17.93
CA VAL A 356 6.36 -14.04 17.42
C VAL A 356 6.19 -12.57 17.78
N SER A 357 7.24 -11.77 17.58
CA SER A 357 7.15 -10.33 17.81
C SER A 357 6.16 -9.69 16.84
N GLY A 358 5.41 -8.69 17.30
CA GLY A 358 4.68 -7.80 16.40
C GLY A 358 5.60 -7.05 15.43
N PRO A 359 5.04 -6.45 14.35
CA PRO A 359 5.84 -5.74 13.37
C PRO A 359 6.31 -4.37 13.88
N GLN A 360 7.24 -3.74 13.17
CA GLN A 360 7.46 -2.30 13.32
C GLN A 360 6.38 -1.48 12.57
N GLY A 361 6.30 -0.19 12.89
CA GLY A 361 5.27 0.70 12.36
C GLY A 361 5.47 1.12 10.89
N PRO A 362 4.53 1.94 10.35
CA PRO A 362 4.47 2.29 8.93
C PRO A 362 5.75 2.90 8.34
N ILE A 363 6.59 3.58 9.14
CA ILE A 363 7.85 4.17 8.65
C ILE A 363 8.82 3.13 8.07
N TYR A 364 8.71 1.86 8.47
CA TYR A 364 9.53 0.76 7.96
C TYR A 364 9.05 0.19 6.62
N LYS A 365 7.85 0.53 6.16
CA LYS A 365 7.22 -0.04 4.94
C LYS A 365 7.73 0.55 3.61
N GLY A 366 8.87 1.24 3.64
CA GLY A 366 9.55 1.78 2.46
C GLY A 366 8.69 2.75 1.65
N LEU A 367 8.35 3.92 2.21
CA LEU A 367 7.38 4.85 1.61
C LEU A 367 7.91 5.68 0.43
N VAL A 368 9.23 5.73 0.23
CA VAL A 368 9.86 6.45 -0.89
C VAL A 368 10.35 5.44 -1.93
N ARG A 369 9.45 4.99 -2.79
CA ARG A 369 9.69 3.91 -3.77
C ARG A 369 10.10 4.45 -5.14
N LYS A 370 10.89 3.70 -5.91
CA LYS A 370 11.13 3.97 -7.35
C LYS A 370 10.01 3.38 -8.20
N THR A 371 9.62 2.16 -7.89
CA THR A 371 8.53 1.43 -8.56
C THR A 371 7.32 1.33 -7.63
N LEU A 372 6.33 0.50 -7.94
CA LEU A 372 5.24 0.19 -7.00
C LEU A 372 5.76 -0.67 -5.83
N PHE A 373 6.79 -1.48 -6.06
CA PHE A 373 7.46 -2.28 -5.04
C PHE A 373 8.41 -1.45 -4.18
N PRO A 374 8.63 -1.85 -2.90
CA PRO A 374 9.74 -1.34 -2.09
C PRO A 374 11.09 -1.49 -2.82
N ASP A 375 11.97 -0.50 -2.67
CA ASP A 375 13.31 -0.51 -3.29
C ASP A 375 14.26 -1.55 -2.66
N VAL A 376 14.01 -1.87 -1.39
CA VAL A 376 14.69 -2.91 -0.61
C VAL A 376 13.57 -3.74 -0.01
N GLY A 377 13.57 -5.05 -0.27
CA GLY A 377 12.58 -5.96 0.33
C GLY A 377 12.68 -5.95 1.86
N GLU A 378 11.57 -6.25 2.54
CA GLU A 378 11.64 -6.45 4.00
C GLU A 378 12.52 -7.67 4.31
N PRO A 379 13.28 -7.66 5.42
CA PRO A 379 14.02 -8.84 5.83
C PRO A 379 13.03 -10.00 6.00
N LYS A 380 13.13 -11.04 5.17
CA LYS A 380 12.27 -12.22 5.32
C LYS A 380 12.49 -12.82 6.71
N PRO A 381 11.44 -13.03 7.53
CA PRO A 381 11.60 -13.75 8.78
C PRO A 381 12.23 -15.12 8.51
N PHE A 382 13.06 -15.58 9.45
CA PHE A 382 13.97 -16.73 9.36
C PHE A 382 13.30 -18.11 9.17
N ILE A 383 12.07 -18.18 8.68
CA ILE A 383 11.35 -19.43 8.36
C ILE A 383 12.09 -20.22 7.26
N LEU A 384 12.93 -19.56 6.47
CA LEU A 384 13.48 -20.09 5.21
C LEU A 384 14.88 -20.73 5.25
N PHE A 385 15.51 -20.96 6.41
CA PHE A 385 16.87 -21.57 6.43
C PHE A 385 16.96 -23.05 6.83
N PHE A 386 15.86 -23.69 7.28
CA PHE A 386 15.90 -25.11 7.68
C PHE A 386 15.23 -26.08 6.70
N ILE A 387 14.68 -25.58 5.60
CA ILE A 387 14.21 -26.42 4.51
C ILE A 387 15.43 -26.77 3.63
N HIS A 388 16.22 -27.76 4.04
CA HIS A 388 17.14 -28.45 3.15
C HIS A 388 16.33 -29.36 2.20
N ILE A 389 15.43 -28.76 1.40
CA ILE A 389 14.85 -29.44 0.25
C ILE A 389 15.87 -29.27 -0.88
N PRO A 390 16.49 -30.36 -1.39
CA PRO A 390 17.29 -30.25 -2.58
C PRO A 390 16.42 -29.67 -3.70
N LEU A 391 16.94 -28.67 -4.42
CA LEU A 391 16.25 -27.96 -5.52
C LEU A 391 15.48 -28.87 -6.50
N HIS A 392 15.92 -30.12 -6.63
CA HIS A 392 15.32 -31.16 -7.47
C HIS A 392 13.91 -31.61 -7.03
N ASP A 393 13.57 -31.51 -5.74
CA ASP A 393 12.27 -31.95 -5.23
C ASP A 393 11.19 -30.86 -5.39
N LEU A 394 11.57 -29.58 -5.46
CA LEU A 394 10.64 -28.46 -5.73
C LEU A 394 10.18 -28.43 -7.20
N GLU A 395 11.07 -28.70 -8.15
CA GLU A 395 10.71 -28.83 -9.58
C GLU A 395 9.70 -29.97 -9.82
N SER A 396 9.70 -30.99 -8.95
CA SER A 396 8.78 -32.13 -9.03
C SER A 396 7.34 -31.81 -8.58
N ILE A 397 7.17 -30.78 -7.74
CA ILE A 397 5.86 -30.32 -7.25
C ILE A 397 5.19 -29.44 -8.31
N GLU A 398 5.91 -28.45 -8.87
CA GLU A 398 5.41 -27.61 -9.97
C GLU A 398 5.04 -28.43 -11.23
N THR A 399 5.73 -29.54 -11.48
CA THR A 399 5.42 -30.42 -12.62
C THR A 399 4.26 -31.38 -12.34
N ASN A 400 3.97 -31.71 -11.09
CA ASN A 400 2.79 -32.51 -10.73
C ASN A 400 1.50 -31.68 -10.73
N GLU A 401 1.55 -30.40 -10.38
CA GLU A 401 0.38 -29.50 -10.47
C GLU A 401 -0.01 -29.24 -11.93
N ARG A 402 0.95 -28.94 -12.80
CA ARG A 402 0.70 -28.81 -14.26
C ARG A 402 0.07 -30.08 -14.87
N ARG A 403 0.44 -31.27 -14.37
CA ARG A 403 -0.17 -32.53 -14.80
C ARG A 403 -1.59 -32.74 -14.27
N ARG A 404 -1.87 -32.32 -13.04
CA ARG A 404 -3.22 -32.42 -12.45
C ARG A 404 -4.20 -31.45 -13.13
N GLU A 405 -3.76 -30.26 -13.49
CA GLU A 405 -4.58 -29.30 -14.25
C GLU A 405 -4.89 -29.80 -15.68
N GLU A 406 -3.94 -30.47 -16.34
CA GLU A 406 -4.15 -31.10 -17.65
C GLU A 406 -5.07 -32.35 -17.60
N GLU A 407 -5.04 -33.12 -16.52
CA GLU A 407 -5.90 -34.30 -16.32
C GLU A 407 -7.33 -33.93 -15.91
N VAL A 408 -7.55 -32.82 -15.22
CA VAL A 408 -8.90 -32.31 -14.88
C VAL A 408 -9.55 -31.60 -16.08
N GLY A 409 -8.76 -30.99 -16.97
CA GLY A 409 -9.26 -30.32 -18.19
C GLY A 409 -9.65 -31.24 -19.36
N THR A 410 -9.44 -32.56 -19.26
CA THR A 410 -9.67 -33.50 -20.38
C THR A 410 -10.65 -34.65 -20.07
N GLY A 411 -11.37 -34.60 -18.95
CA GLY A 411 -12.34 -35.64 -18.57
C GLY A 411 -13.61 -35.11 -17.92
N GLY A 412 -14.57 -34.61 -18.73
CA GLY A 412 -15.93 -34.29 -18.27
C GLY A 412 -16.68 -33.34 -19.16
#